data_AF-A0A1F9CEU1-F1
#
_entry.id   AF-A0A1F9CEU1-F1
#
_cell.length_a   1.000
_cell.length_b   1.000
_cell.length_c   1.000
_cell.angle_alpha   90.00
_cell.angle_beta   90.00
_cell.angle_gamma   90.00
#
_symmetry.space_group_name_H-M   'P 1'
#
loop_
_entity.id
_entity.type
_entity.pdbx_description
1 polymer ?
#
loop_
_entity_poly.entity_id
_entity_poly.type
_entity_poly.pdbx_seq_one_letter_code
_entity_poly.pdbx_strand_id
1 'polypeptide(L)' 'MATETKRITIYFEPDLHKALRLKAVETSRSVSELVNEVVRASLSEDAQDLAAFRERAGEPLISYDEMIKRLREDGRT' A
#
# COMPACT_ATOMS: atom_id res chain seq x y z
N MET A 1 24.21 -8.86 -4.40
CA MET A 1 23.72 -9.65 -3.25
C MET A 1 22.69 -10.61 -3.80
N ALA A 2 22.88 -11.92 -3.64
CA ALA A 2 21.88 -12.88 -4.09
C ALA A 2 20.61 -12.65 -3.24
N THR A 3 19.54 -12.20 -3.87
CA THR A 3 18.23 -12.10 -3.22
C THR A 3 17.78 -13.51 -2.85
N GLU A 4 17.77 -13.84 -1.57
CA GLU A 4 17.18 -15.10 -1.11
C GLU A 4 15.71 -15.14 -1.50
N THR A 5 15.35 -16.10 -2.35
CA THR A 5 13.96 -16.34 -2.74
C THR A 5 13.41 -17.54 -1.98
N LYS A 6 12.25 -17.36 -1.32
CA LYS A 6 11.51 -18.47 -0.71
C LYS A 6 10.33 -18.85 -1.60
N ARG A 7 10.19 -20.14 -1.89
CA ARG A 7 9.04 -20.67 -2.66
C ARG A 7 7.78 -20.64 -1.79
N ILE A 8 6.70 -20.15 -2.36
CA ILE A 8 5.34 -20.17 -1.78
C ILE A 8 4.36 -20.70 -2.82
N THR A 9 3.27 -21.33 -2.37
CA THR A 9 2.13 -21.74 -3.20
C THR A 9 0.93 -20.90 -2.81
N ILE A 10 0.28 -20.26 -3.80
CA ILE A 10 -0.89 -19.40 -3.61
C ILE A 10 -2.00 -19.91 -4.52
N TYR A 11 -3.20 -20.05 -3.97
CA TYR A 11 -4.39 -20.38 -4.75
C TYR A 11 -5.08 -19.08 -5.18
N PHE A 12 -5.36 -18.96 -6.49
CA PHE A 12 -6.10 -17.84 -7.06
C PHE A 12 -7.44 -18.35 -7.59
N GLU A 13 -8.46 -17.50 -7.55
CA GLU A 13 -9.67 -17.73 -8.32
C GLU A 13 -9.35 -17.84 -9.83
N PRO A 14 -10.04 -18.68 -10.60
CA PRO A 14 -9.69 -18.93 -12.00
C PRO A 14 -9.63 -17.66 -12.86
N ASP A 15 -10.59 -16.75 -12.69
CA ASP A 15 -10.68 -15.51 -13.47
C ASP A 15 -9.58 -14.52 -13.08
N LEU A 16 -9.26 -14.45 -11.78
CA LEU A 16 -8.17 -13.62 -11.28
C LEU A 16 -6.81 -14.12 -11.78
N HIS A 17 -6.58 -15.43 -11.76
CA HIS A 17 -5.37 -16.03 -12.32
C HIS A 17 -5.23 -15.73 -13.82
N LYS A 18 -6.33 -15.80 -14.58
CA LYS A 18 -6.34 -15.46 -16.01
C LYS A 18 -5.99 -13.99 -16.24
N ALA A 19 -6.61 -13.07 -15.51
CA ALA A 19 -6.30 -11.64 -15.59
C ALA A 19 -4.83 -11.36 -15.24
N LEU A 20 -4.32 -11.98 -14.17
CA LEU A 20 -2.93 -11.83 -13.73
C LEU A 20 -1.94 -12.35 -14.78
N ARG A 21 -2.23 -13.47 -15.44
CA ARG A 21 -1.41 -13.99 -16.54
C ARG A 21 -1.42 -13.07 -17.76
N LEU A 22 -2.56 -12.49 -18.10
CA LEU A 22 -2.64 -11.52 -19.20
C LEU A 22 -1.81 -10.27 -18.88
N LYS A 23 -1.88 -9.77 -17.63
CA LYS A 23 -1.08 -8.63 -17.20
C LYS A 23 0.43 -8.93 -17.22
N ALA A 24 0.82 -10.12 -16.83
CA ALA A 24 2.21 -10.59 -16.89
C ALA A 24 2.75 -10.53 -18.33
N VAL A 25 1.97 -11.01 -19.30
CA VAL A 25 2.32 -10.95 -20.73
C VAL A 25 2.38 -9.50 -21.23
N GLU A 26 1.34 -8.69 -20.95
CA GLU A 26 1.26 -7.27 -21.34
C GLU A 26 2.47 -6.47 -20.82
N THR A 27 2.91 -6.74 -19.60
CA THR A 27 4.01 -6.00 -18.94
C THR A 27 5.39 -6.64 -19.14
N SER A 28 5.48 -7.76 -19.87
CA SER A 28 6.72 -8.54 -20.01
C SER A 28 7.37 -8.91 -18.68
N ARG A 29 6.55 -9.21 -17.67
CA ARG A 29 6.98 -9.57 -16.30
C ARG A 29 6.43 -10.93 -15.92
N SER A 30 7.07 -11.58 -14.96
CA SER A 30 6.55 -12.82 -14.38
C SER A 30 5.39 -12.55 -13.42
N VAL A 31 4.51 -13.55 -13.25
CA VAL A 31 3.46 -13.52 -12.23
C VAL A 31 4.06 -13.32 -10.83
N SER A 32 5.21 -13.93 -10.55
CA SER A 32 5.87 -13.78 -9.25
C SER A 32 6.33 -12.35 -8.99
N GLU A 33 6.84 -11.64 -10.01
CA GLU A 33 7.24 -10.24 -9.86
C GLU A 33 6.04 -9.33 -9.60
N LEU A 34 4.93 -9.55 -10.29
CA LEU A 34 3.70 -8.79 -10.08
C LEU A 34 3.15 -9.01 -8.66
N VAL A 35 3.10 -10.26 -8.19
CA VAL A 35 2.64 -10.58 -6.84
C VAL A 35 3.56 -9.97 -5.79
N ASN A 36 4.88 -10.07 -5.95
CA ASN A 36 5.83 -9.49 -5.00
C ASN A 36 5.74 -7.97 -4.91
N GLU A 37 5.49 -7.29 -6.03
CA GLU A 37 5.28 -5.85 -6.05
C GLU A 37 4.02 -5.45 -5.30
N VAL A 38 2.88 -6.09 -5.59
CA VAL A 38 1.61 -5.77 -4.93
C VAL A 38 1.70 -6.03 -3.42
N VAL A 39 2.32 -7.14 -3.00
CA VAL A 39 2.53 -7.44 -1.57
C VAL A 39 3.42 -6.38 -0.93
N ARG A 40 4.50 -5.96 -1.59
CA ARG A 40 5.38 -4.90 -1.07
C ARG A 40 4.65 -3.56 -0.96
N ALA A 41 3.86 -3.20 -1.95
CA ALA A 41 3.09 -1.97 -1.96
C ALA A 41 2.08 -1.94 -0.80
N SER A 42 1.31 -3.02 -0.64
CA SER A 42 0.34 -3.16 0.46
C SER A 42 1.01 -3.06 1.83
N LEU A 43 2.16 -3.72 2.04
CA LEU A 43 2.89 -3.63 3.31
C LEU A 43 3.55 -2.26 3.53
N SER A 44 3.90 -1.55 2.46
CA SER A 44 4.51 -0.22 2.55
C SER A 44 3.49 0.84 2.97
N GLU A 45 2.24 0.73 2.52
CA GLU A 45 1.13 1.61 2.91
C GLU A 45 0.92 1.54 4.42
N ASP A 46 0.77 0.32 4.97
CA ASP A 46 0.63 0.10 6.41
C ASP A 46 1.82 0.69 7.20
N ALA A 47 3.04 0.53 6.68
CA ALA A 47 4.24 1.05 7.33
C ALA A 47 4.27 2.59 7.35
N GLN A 48 3.78 3.24 6.28
CA GLN A 48 3.68 4.70 6.19
C GLN A 48 2.64 5.24 7.17
N ASP A 49 1.49 4.59 7.29
CA ASP A 49 0.45 4.99 8.25
C ASP A 49 0.94 4.90 9.69
N LEU A 50 1.63 3.81 10.04
CA LEU A 50 2.23 3.66 11.37
C LEU A 50 3.33 4.68 11.64
N ALA A 51 4.12 5.05 10.63
CA ALA A 51 5.14 6.08 10.76
C ALA A 51 4.50 7.46 11.02
N ALA A 52 3.50 7.83 10.21
CA ALA A 52 2.75 9.09 10.38
C ALA A 52 2.10 9.15 11.77
N PHE A 53 1.53 8.05 12.26
CA PHE A 53 0.97 8.00 13.61
C PHE A 53 2.03 8.26 14.69
N ARG A 54 3.23 7.67 14.56
CA ARG A 54 4.33 7.86 15.51
C ARG A 54 4.89 9.27 15.48
N GLU A 55 5.08 9.85 14.30
CA GLU A 55 5.57 11.23 14.14
C GLU A 55 4.61 12.23 14.79
N ARG A 56 3.31 11.98 14.68
CA ARG A 56 2.25 12.84 15.22
C ARG A 56 1.89 12.56 16.68
N ALA A 57 2.53 11.58 17.32
CA ALA A 57 2.23 11.21 18.70
C ALA A 57 2.49 12.35 19.71
N GLY A 58 3.38 13.29 19.36
CA GLY A 58 3.67 14.49 20.17
C GLY A 58 2.84 15.72 19.81
N GLU A 59 1.97 15.66 18.80
CA GLU A 59 1.12 16.81 18.43
C GLU A 59 0.10 17.10 19.54
N PRO A 60 -0.13 18.39 19.88
CA PRO A 60 -1.17 18.75 20.82
C PRO A 60 -2.54 18.38 20.26
N LEU A 61 -3.39 17.81 21.12
CA LEU A 61 -4.79 17.57 20.79
C LEU A 61 -5.48 18.92 20.56
N ILE A 62 -6.18 19.05 19.44
CA ILE A 62 -7.03 20.20 19.13
C ILE A 62 -8.49 19.80 19.28
N SER A 63 -9.35 20.77 19.62
CA SER A 63 -10.79 20.53 19.63
C SER A 63 -11.32 20.35 18.21
N TYR A 64 -12.50 19.73 18.10
CA TYR A 64 -13.16 19.56 16.80
C TYR A 64 -13.43 20.91 16.11
N ASP A 65 -13.87 21.91 16.86
CA ASP A 65 -14.14 23.26 16.31
C ASP A 65 -12.87 23.91 15.76
N GLU A 66 -11.75 23.74 16.46
CA GLU A 66 -10.45 24.25 16.01
C GLU A 66 -9.96 23.52 14.75
N MET A 67 -10.17 22.21 14.65
CA MET A 67 -9.88 21.44 13.44
C MET A 67 -10.68 21.95 12.23
N ILE A 68 -11.99 22.17 12.39
CA ILE A 68 -12.86 22.64 11.30
C ILE A 68 -12.46 24.05 10.85
N LYS A 69 -12.06 24.93 11.77
CA LYS A 69 -11.56 26.26 11.44
C LYS A 69 -10.30 26.17 10.55
N ARG A 70 -9.33 25.34 10.94
CA ARG A 70 -8.08 25.13 10.17
C ARG A 70 -8.34 24.55 8.79
N LEU A 71 -9.24 23.57 8.66
CA LEU A 71 -9.56 22.96 7.36
C LEU A 71 -10.17 23.96 6.36
N ARG A 72 -10.99 24.89 6.84
CA ARG A 72 -11.54 25.98 6.02
C ARG A 72 -10.47 26.97 5.58
N GLU A 73 -9.51 27.26 6.45
CA GLU A 73 -8.36 28.14 6.15
C GLU A 73 -7.41 27.50 5.11
N ASP A 74 -7.22 26.18 5.18
CA ASP A 74 -6.38 25.40 4.25
C ASP A 74 -7.06 25.11 2.89
N GLY A 75 -8.30 25.55 2.70
CA GLY A 75 -9.06 25.33 1.45
C GLY A 75 -9.41 23.87 1.17
N ARG A 76 -9.43 23.02 2.20
CA ARG A 76 -9.74 21.57 2.09
C ARG A 76 -11.20 21.24 2.42
N THR A 77 -12.11 22.17 2.17
CA THR A 77 -13.56 22.02 2.36
C THR A 77 -14.33 22.60 1.20
#